data_AF-A0A660NUA3-F1
#
_entry.id   AF-A0A660NUA3-F1
#
_cell.length_a   1.000
_cell.length_b   1.000
_cell.length_c   1.000
_cell.angle_alpha   90.00
_cell.angle_beta   90.00
_cell.angle_gamma   90.00
#
_symmetry.space_group_name_H-M   'P 1'
#
loop_
_entity.id
_entity.type
_entity.pdbx_description
1 polymer ?
#
loop_
_entity_poly.entity_id
_entity_poly.type
_entity_poly.pdbx_seq_one_letter_code
_entity_poly.pdbx_strand_id
1 'polypeptide(L)'
;LKELIKDGHQLILWSVREDGLLQEAVDWCHRRGVDFWAVNKDYPEEERSKNNHFSRKLKADMFIDDRNVGGLPDWGTIYQMIKYNETWESMHYNHQNPEYGQPKRKKHWWNF
;
A
#
# COMPACT_ATOMS: atom_id res chain seq x y z
N LEU A 1 -2.01 5.24 1.32
CA LEU A 1 -0.60 5.41 0.86
C LEU A 1 0.18 6.41 1.70
N LYS A 2 -0.19 7.70 1.80
CA LYS A 2 0.54 8.69 2.61
C LYS A 2 0.77 8.27 4.07
N GLU A 3 -0.24 7.68 4.71
CA GLU A 3 -0.09 7.17 6.08
C GLU A 3 0.91 6.00 6.16
N LEU A 4 1.02 5.15 5.13
CA LEU A 4 2.03 4.10 5.09
C LEU A 4 3.44 4.69 4.97
N ILE A 5 3.62 5.72 4.13
CA ILE A 5 4.89 6.45 4.03
C ILE A 5 5.25 7.08 5.39
N LYS A 6 4.27 7.73 6.03
CA LYS A 6 4.44 8.37 7.36
C LYS A 6 4.82 7.35 8.43
N ASP A 7 4.28 6.14 8.35
CA ASP A 7 4.62 5.02 9.24
C ASP A 7 5.98 4.36 8.91
N GLY A 8 6.70 4.86 7.89
CA GLY A 8 8.06 4.43 7.54
C GLY A 8 8.15 3.36 6.47
N HIS A 9 7.03 2.98 5.83
CA HIS A 9 7.06 2.00 4.74
C HIS A 9 7.61 2.61 3.45
N GLN A 10 8.46 1.85 2.76
CA GLN A 10 8.92 2.15 1.41
C GLN A 10 7.87 1.66 0.41
N LEU A 11 7.39 2.56 -0.45
CA LEU A 11 6.44 2.21 -1.49
C LEU A 11 7.14 2.11 -2.85
N ILE A 12 6.97 0.99 -3.52
CA ILE A 12 7.39 0.81 -4.92
C ILE A 12 6.15 0.95 -5.81
N LEU A 13 6.19 1.84 -6.80
CA LEU A 13 5.16 1.81 -7.85
C LEU A 13 5.44 0.60 -8.75
N TRP A 14 4.53 -0.38 -8.72
CA TRP A 14 4.56 -1.53 -9.60
C TRP A 14 3.45 -1.43 -10.65
N SER A 15 3.82 -1.25 -11.91
CA SER A 15 2.88 -1.04 -12.99
C SER A 15 3.37 -1.61 -14.32
N VAL A 16 2.44 -2.09 -15.14
CA VAL A 16 2.69 -2.45 -16.55
C VAL A 16 2.85 -1.23 -17.46
N ARG A 17 2.65 -0.01 -16.94
CA ARG A 17 2.91 1.23 -17.68
C ARG A 17 4.40 1.35 -17.95
N GLU A 18 4.74 1.82 -19.14
CA GLU A 18 6.10 2.07 -19.60
C GLU A 18 6.22 3.49 -20.15
N ASP A 19 7.46 3.98 -20.23
CA ASP A 19 7.82 5.27 -20.82
C ASP A 19 6.98 6.45 -20.32
N GLY A 20 6.40 7.24 -21.24
CA GLY A 20 5.63 8.44 -20.90
C GLY A 20 4.41 8.15 -20.02
N LEU A 21 3.78 6.98 -20.17
CA LEU A 21 2.64 6.60 -19.34
C LEU A 21 3.05 6.29 -17.89
N LEU A 22 4.25 5.74 -17.71
CA LEU A 22 4.81 5.51 -16.39
C LEU A 22 5.16 6.84 -15.72
N GLN A 23 5.80 7.75 -16.46
CA GLN A 23 6.13 9.08 -15.95
C GLN A 23 4.87 9.87 -15.57
N GLU A 24 3.83 9.84 -16.40
CA GLU A 24 2.56 10.51 -16.11
C GLU A 24 1.96 9.99 -14.79
N ALA A 25 1.99 8.67 -14.56
CA ALA A 25 1.49 8.07 -13.33
C ALA A 25 2.31 8.50 -12.10
N VAL A 26 3.64 8.54 -12.21
CA VAL A 26 4.53 9.03 -11.16
C VAL A 26 4.22 10.49 -10.84
N ASP A 27 4.17 11.36 -11.85
CA ASP A 27 3.92 12.79 -11.67
C ASP A 27 2.53 13.04 -11.09
N TRP A 28 1.52 12.26 -11.49
CA TRP A 28 0.17 12.35 -10.96
C TRP A 28 0.11 12.07 -9.46
N CYS A 29 0.87 11.07 -9.00
CA CYS A 29 1.02 10.73 -7.59
C CYS A 29 1.82 11.79 -6.82
N HIS A 30 2.94 12.26 -7.40
CA HIS A 30 3.78 13.30 -6.82
C HIS A 30 3.00 14.60 -6.58
N ARG A 31 2.22 15.07 -7.57
CA ARG A 31 1.35 16.27 -7.43
C ARG A 31 0.31 16.14 -6.31
N ARG A 32 0.03 14.92 -5.87
CA ARG A 32 -0.89 14.63 -4.76
C ARG A 32 -0.17 14.30 -3.47
N GLY A 33 1.16 14.44 -3.41
CA GLY A 33 1.99 14.21 -2.23
C GLY A 33 2.24 12.73 -1.93
N VAL A 34 2.37 11.90 -2.97
CA VAL A 34 2.82 10.52 -2.84
C VAL A 34 4.07 10.35 -3.70
N ASP A 35 5.21 10.23 -3.02
CA ASP A 35 6.49 9.92 -3.63
C ASP A 35 6.83 8.45 -3.39
N PHE A 36 7.12 7.74 -4.47
CA PHE A 36 7.54 6.35 -4.40
C PHE A 36 9.04 6.27 -4.13
N TRP A 37 9.43 5.30 -3.31
CA TRP A 37 10.83 5.01 -3.07
C TRP A 37 11.52 4.48 -4.34
N ALA A 38 10.86 3.60 -5.09
CA ALA A 38 11.30 3.16 -6.41
C ALA A 38 10.12 2.96 -7.36
N VAL A 39 10.40 2.83 -8.66
CA VAL A 39 9.39 2.60 -9.71
C VAL A 39 9.83 1.42 -10.57
N ASN A 40 9.07 0.33 -10.56
CA ASN A 40 9.36 -0.90 -11.30
C ASN A 40 10.77 -1.49 -11.07
N LYS A 41 11.34 -1.25 -9.88
CA LYS A 41 12.67 -1.67 -9.46
C LYS A 41 12.68 -2.07 -8.00
N ASP A 42 13.59 -2.99 -7.62
CA ASP A 42 13.77 -3.40 -6.23
C ASP A 42 14.37 -2.30 -5.35
N TYR A 43 15.06 -1.31 -5.92
CA TYR A 43 15.64 -0.14 -5.26
C TYR A 43 15.93 0.99 -6.27
N PRO A 44 16.04 2.27 -5.85
CA PRO A 44 16.07 3.43 -6.75
C PRO A 44 17.17 3.33 -7.83
N GLU A 45 18.37 2.94 -7.40
CA GLU A 45 19.57 2.82 -8.21
C GLU A 45 19.75 1.45 -8.88
N GLU A 46 18.72 0.60 -8.91
CA GLU A 46 18.85 -0.73 -9.52
C GLU A 46 19.22 -0.66 -11.01
N GLU A 47 20.31 -1.35 -11.33
CA GLU A 47 20.79 -1.61 -12.69
C GLU A 47 20.82 -3.12 -12.95
N ARG A 48 19.97 -3.59 -13.86
CA ARG A 48 19.82 -5.03 -14.17
C ARG A 48 21.14 -5.70 -14.52
N SER A 49 22.02 -5.02 -15.26
CA SER A 49 23.32 -5.54 -15.68
C SER A 49 24.36 -5.64 -14.57
N LYS A 50 24.14 -4.95 -13.44
CA LYS A 50 25.08 -4.91 -12.30
C LYS A 50 24.55 -5.66 -11.07
N ASN A 51 23.35 -6.21 -11.14
CA ASN A 51 22.71 -6.93 -10.03
C ASN A 51 22.78 -8.45 -10.26
N ASN A 52 23.78 -9.10 -9.65
CA ASN A 52 23.94 -10.57 -9.71
C ASN A 52 22.78 -11.36 -9.09
N HIS A 53 21.89 -10.70 -8.34
CA HIS A 53 20.70 -11.28 -7.75
C HIS A 53 19.42 -10.74 -8.38
N PHE A 54 19.49 -10.16 -9.59
CA PHE A 54 18.33 -9.61 -10.27
C PHE A 54 17.20 -10.65 -10.45
N SER A 55 15.97 -10.24 -10.17
CA SER A 55 14.77 -10.97 -10.55
C SER A 55 13.82 -10.06 -11.31
N ARG A 56 13.14 -10.59 -12.33
CA ARG A 56 12.15 -9.80 -13.09
C ARG A 56 10.97 -9.35 -12.21
N LYS A 57 10.57 -10.16 -11.23
CA LYS A 57 9.53 -9.83 -10.25
C LYS A 57 10.18 -9.11 -9.06
N LEU A 58 9.52 -8.09 -8.51
CA LEU A 58 9.99 -7.41 -7.31
C LEU A 58 10.10 -8.34 -6.11
N LYS A 59 11.06 -8.02 -5.25
CA LYS A 59 11.26 -8.60 -3.92
C LYS A 59 10.61 -7.72 -2.84
N ALA A 60 9.35 -7.36 -3.06
CA ALA A 60 8.55 -6.64 -2.07
C ALA A 60 7.99 -7.60 -1.02
N ASP A 61 7.85 -7.13 0.23
CA ASP A 61 7.22 -7.90 1.30
C ASP A 61 5.71 -8.10 1.08
N MET A 62 5.06 -7.15 0.38
CA MET A 62 3.62 -7.16 0.14
C MET A 62 3.26 -6.53 -1.21
N PHE A 63 2.22 -7.05 -1.84
CA PHE A 63 1.65 -6.53 -3.09
C PHE A 63 0.20 -6.05 -2.84
N ILE A 64 -0.07 -4.79 -3.19
CA ILE A 64 -1.41 -4.18 -3.15
C ILE A 64 -1.85 -4.00 -4.61
N ASP A 65 -2.74 -4.86 -5.10
CA ASP A 65 -3.11 -4.94 -6.51
C ASP A 65 -4.61 -5.26 -6.67
N ASP A 66 -5.31 -4.54 -7.54
CA ASP A 66 -6.74 -4.71 -7.80
C ASP A 66 -7.07 -6.04 -8.50
N ARG A 67 -6.05 -6.71 -9.07
CA ARG A 67 -6.16 -8.01 -9.74
C ARG A 67 -5.78 -9.19 -8.85
N ASN A 68 -5.45 -8.97 -7.58
CA ASN A 68 -5.18 -10.06 -6.65
C ASN A 68 -6.41 -10.98 -6.49
N VAL A 69 -6.18 -12.29 -6.37
CA VAL A 69 -7.25 -13.27 -6.07
C VAL A 69 -7.87 -12.92 -4.72
N GLY A 70 -9.20 -12.78 -4.69
CA GLY A 70 -9.94 -12.28 -3.52
C GLY A 70 -10.30 -10.79 -3.59
N GLY A 71 -9.77 -10.06 -4.58
CA GLY A 71 -10.03 -8.64 -4.78
C GLY A 71 -9.28 -7.75 -3.81
N LEU A 72 -9.44 -6.44 -4.00
CA LEU A 72 -8.76 -5.41 -3.21
C LEU A 72 -9.76 -4.75 -2.24
N PRO A 73 -9.50 -4.78 -0.92
CA PRO A 73 -10.36 -4.09 0.04
C PRO A 73 -10.21 -2.57 -0.08
N ASP A 74 -11.08 -1.83 0.62
CA ASP A 74 -10.94 -0.38 0.72
C ASP A 74 -9.63 0.03 1.42
N TRP A 75 -9.17 1.25 1.16
CA TRP A 75 -7.90 1.75 1.70
C TRP A 75 -7.81 1.80 3.23
N GLY A 76 -8.95 1.97 3.93
CA GLY A 76 -8.99 1.94 5.39
C GLY A 76 -8.67 0.54 5.90
N THR A 77 -9.32 -0.47 5.32
CA THR A 77 -9.05 -1.88 5.59
C THR A 77 -7.61 -2.26 5.28
N ILE A 78 -7.09 -1.92 4.09
CA ILE A 78 -5.68 -2.18 3.72
C ILE A 78 -4.73 -1.61 4.78
N TYR A 79 -4.96 -0.37 5.22
CA TYR A 79 -4.12 0.27 6.22
C TYR A 79 -4.16 -0.43 7.58
N GLN A 80 -5.34 -0.84 8.05
CA GLN A 80 -5.47 -1.59 9.31
C GLN A 80 -4.73 -2.94 9.22
N MET A 81 -4.89 -3.66 8.11
CA MET A 81 -4.23 -4.94 7.90
C MET A 81 -2.70 -4.80 7.97
N ILE A 82 -2.14 -3.79 7.30
CA ILE A 82 -0.68 -3.54 7.33
C ILE A 82 -0.23 -3.09 8.74
N LYS A 83 -0.94 -2.14 9.36
CA LYS A 83 -0.57 -1.55 10.65
C LYS A 83 -0.52 -2.59 11.78
N TYR A 84 -1.49 -3.50 11.79
CA TYR A 84 -1.66 -4.48 12.87
C TYR A 84 -1.20 -5.89 12.48
N ASN A 85 -0.65 -6.07 11.27
CA ASN A 85 -0.23 -7.36 10.75
C ASN A 85 -1.36 -8.40 10.76
N GLU A 86 -2.56 -7.97 10.35
CA GLU A 86 -3.78 -8.78 10.32
C GLU A 86 -3.97 -9.42 8.94
N THR A 87 -4.51 -10.64 8.92
CA THR A 87 -4.91 -11.35 7.69
C THR A 87 -6.40 -11.20 7.42
N TRP A 88 -6.84 -11.66 6.26
CA TRP A 88 -8.27 -11.71 5.94
C TRP A 88 -9.05 -12.57 6.95
N GLU A 89 -8.48 -13.69 7.36
CA GLU A 89 -9.06 -14.59 8.33
C GLU A 89 -9.19 -13.92 9.70
N SER A 90 -8.11 -13.29 10.19
CA SER A 90 -8.12 -12.65 11.52
C SER A 90 -9.09 -11.46 11.58
N MET A 91 -9.20 -10.70 10.50
CA MET A 91 -10.21 -9.66 10.32
C MET A 91 -11.66 -10.19 10.35
N HIS A 92 -11.90 -11.38 9.80
CA HIS A 92 -13.24 -12.00 9.81
C HIS A 92 -13.63 -12.43 11.23
N TYR A 93 -12.69 -12.97 12.01
CA TYR A 93 -12.90 -13.27 13.43
C TYR A 93 -13.16 -11.99 14.26
N ASN A 94 -12.45 -10.90 13.96
CA ASN A 94 -12.63 -9.62 14.65
C ASN A 94 -13.97 -8.93 14.31
N HIS A 95 -14.50 -9.06 13.09
CA HIS A 95 -15.82 -8.53 12.72
C HIS A 95 -16.99 -9.31 13.32
N GLN A 96 -16.80 -10.57 13.70
CA GLN A 96 -17.77 -11.33 14.49
C GLN A 96 -17.75 -10.94 15.98
N ASN A 97 -16.76 -10.15 16.41
CA ASN A 97 -16.62 -9.67 17.78
C ASN A 97 -17.15 -8.22 17.88
N PRO A 98 -18.33 -7.97 18.49
CA PRO A 98 -19.04 -6.69 18.40
C PRO A 98 -18.29 -5.49 19.03
N GLU A 99 -17.20 -5.71 19.77
CA GLU A 99 -16.36 -4.64 20.35
C GLU A 99 -15.45 -3.95 19.33
N TYR A 100 -15.06 -4.60 18.23
CA TYR A 100 -14.06 -4.08 17.28
C TYR A 100 -14.66 -3.49 15.99
N GLY A 101 -15.95 -3.72 15.72
CA GLY A 101 -16.63 -3.29 14.49
C GLY A 101 -17.27 -1.89 14.54
N GLN A 102 -17.17 -1.16 15.66
CA GLN A 102 -17.79 0.16 15.79
C GLN A 102 -16.72 1.26 15.61
N PRO A 103 -16.74 2.05 14.53
CA PRO A 103 -15.90 3.24 14.47
C PRO A 103 -16.25 4.13 15.67
N LYS A 104 -15.25 4.50 16.48
CA LYS A 104 -15.44 5.38 17.64
C LYS A 104 -16.17 6.63 17.16
N ARG A 105 -17.46 6.76 17.52
CA ARG A 105 -18.28 7.92 17.20
C ARG A 105 -17.53 9.16 17.64
N LYS A 106 -17.21 10.07 16.70
CA LYS A 106 -16.63 11.37 17.05
C LYS A 106 -17.59 12.05 18.02
N LYS A 107 -17.15 12.29 19.26
CA LYS A 107 -17.93 13.06 20.23
C LYS A 107 -18.08 14.47 19.66
N HIS A 108 -19.32 14.85 19.37
CA HIS A 108 -19.64 16.22 18.98
C HIS A 108 -19.37 17.13 20.19
N TRP A 109 -18.72 18.26 19.94
CA TRP A 109 -18.27 19.24 20.94
C TRP A 109 -19.36 19.91 21.78
N TRP A 110 -20.61 19.46 21.64
CA TRP A 110 -21.77 19.95 22.39
C TRP A 110 -22.33 18.95 23.40
N ASN A 111 -21.83 17.72 23.46
CA ASN A 111 -22.23 16.78 24.49
C ASN A 111 -21.19 16.81 25.62
N PHE A 112 -21.34 17.79 26.50
CA PHE A 112 -20.92 17.69 27.90
C PHE A 112 -21.79 16.66 28.63
#